data_AF-A0A561E9H3-F1
#
_entry.id   AF-A0A561E9H3-F1
#
_cell.length_a   1.000
_cell.length_b   1.000
_cell.length_c   1.000
_cell.angle_alpha   90.00
_cell.angle_beta   90.00
_cell.angle_gamma   90.00
#
_symmetry.space_group_name_H-M   'P 1'
#
loop_
_entity.id
_entity.type
_entity.pdbx_description
1 polymer ?
#
loop_
_entity_poly.entity_id
_entity_poly.type
_entity_poly.pdbx_seq_one_letter_code
_entity_poly.pdbx_strand_id
1 'polypeptide(L)'
;MGLHAGKELVILSRERLRPPQESDFSSRLRSAAVAARVGLWLGICFVLAFITGLISHYAQLPHPPIPLPASPSWGYRLTQTVHVVTGTAAVPLLLVKLWVVYPKLFQPIPRKFGALFVSGLERLSIGVLVSSAVLELTIGIMNVAQWYVWPFDFKKTHYALAFVVIGALIVHIAVKLPVIRTALGADIDGTDVDRPTAVRPGVLTRRGVVRISWVAAGLAVIAGSSAAGTAPVLNRIAVLSARSRKYGIPINRTAAQAGVVAQISRADNVCSVIHGSRTMTYSRDQLLALPQSTHTLPIACVEGWSVSGTWTGVPLRHLLDLVGAETGRQVMVQSVQRGTTESQTILPADFADDSRTLLALHLDGEPLSYDHGYPARLIAPDRPGALQTKWVSRIEVL
;
A
#
# COMPACT_ATOMS: atom_id res chain seq x y z
N MET A 1 -14.30 14.59 80.30
CA MET A 1 -14.41 13.12 80.16
C MET A 1 -14.36 12.83 78.67
N GLY A 2 -13.23 12.28 78.20
CA GLY A 2 -12.72 12.43 76.84
C GLY A 2 -13.37 11.58 75.76
N LEU A 3 -13.32 12.10 74.54
CA LEU A 3 -13.70 11.50 73.27
C LEU A 3 -12.84 10.26 72.95
N HIS A 4 -13.48 9.11 72.73
CA HIS A 4 -12.88 7.97 72.02
C HIS A 4 -13.56 7.81 70.65
N ALA A 5 -13.02 8.52 69.66
CA ALA A 5 -13.23 8.18 68.26
C ALA A 5 -12.07 7.29 67.82
N GLY A 6 -12.33 5.98 67.67
CA GLY A 6 -11.38 5.03 67.13
C GLY A 6 -11.06 5.37 65.68
N LYS A 7 -9.81 5.75 65.42
CA LYS A 7 -9.25 5.79 64.07
C LYS A 7 -9.03 4.34 63.63
N GLU A 8 -9.97 3.77 62.89
CA GLU A 8 -9.68 2.65 62.00
C GLU A 8 -8.68 3.13 60.96
N LEU A 9 -7.40 2.83 61.21
CA LEU A 9 -6.35 2.95 60.23
C LEU A 9 -6.57 1.83 59.21
N VAL A 10 -7.35 2.11 58.16
CA VAL A 10 -7.40 1.24 56.97
C VAL A 10 -6.00 1.22 56.39
N ILE A 11 -5.21 0.19 56.75
CA ILE A 11 -3.97 -0.15 56.08
C ILE A 11 -4.38 -0.67 54.70
N LEU A 12 -4.58 0.26 53.76
CA LEU A 12 -4.51 -0.06 52.34
C LEU A 12 -3.10 -0.59 52.12
N SER A 13 -2.98 -1.92 52.05
CA SER A 13 -1.78 -2.56 51.55
C SER A 13 -1.45 -1.87 50.21
N ARG A 14 -0.30 -1.20 50.16
CA ARG A 14 0.36 -0.94 48.89
C ARG A 14 0.65 -2.31 48.29
N GLU A 15 -0.31 -2.89 47.58
CA GLU A 15 -0.02 -3.91 46.60
C GLU A 15 1.04 -3.28 45.70
N ARG A 16 2.30 -3.71 45.89
CA ARG A 16 3.39 -3.29 45.03
C ARG A 16 2.96 -3.73 43.64
N LEU A 17 2.67 -2.76 42.78
CA LEU A 17 2.48 -3.00 41.35
C LEU A 17 3.74 -3.70 40.85
N ARG A 18 3.68 -5.04 40.79
CA ARG A 18 4.75 -5.86 40.25
C ARG A 18 4.54 -5.97 38.75
N PRO A 19 5.62 -6.03 37.94
CA PRO A 19 5.48 -6.34 36.53
C PRO A 19 4.70 -7.64 36.32
N PRO A 20 3.87 -7.74 35.27
CA PRO A 20 3.14 -8.97 34.95
C PRO A 20 4.11 -10.15 34.77
N GLN A 21 3.64 -11.34 35.14
CA GLN A 21 4.31 -12.62 34.91
C GLN A 21 3.48 -13.47 33.94
N GLU A 22 4.12 -14.44 33.28
CA GLU A 22 3.40 -15.34 32.36
C GLU A 22 2.23 -16.08 33.03
N SER A 23 2.36 -16.41 34.32
CA SER A 23 1.34 -17.07 35.14
C SER A 23 0.10 -16.22 35.38
N ASP A 24 0.19 -14.89 35.32
CA ASP A 24 -0.95 -13.98 35.50
C ASP A 24 -1.96 -14.12 34.34
N PHE A 25 -1.50 -14.65 33.20
CA PHE A 25 -2.37 -14.96 32.07
C PHE A 25 -2.76 -16.44 32.13
N SER A 26 -3.94 -16.77 32.66
CA SER A 26 -4.36 -18.18 32.80
C SER A 26 -5.26 -18.71 31.67
N SER A 27 -5.65 -17.86 30.72
CA SER A 27 -6.58 -18.25 29.65
C SER A 27 -5.97 -19.22 28.63
N ARG A 28 -6.74 -20.27 28.31
CA ARG A 28 -6.51 -21.22 27.21
C ARG A 28 -6.65 -20.62 25.82
N LEU A 29 -7.24 -19.44 25.66
CA LEU A 29 -7.37 -18.80 24.34
C LEU A 29 -6.03 -18.39 23.73
N ARG A 30 -5.01 -18.20 24.56
CA ARG A 30 -3.66 -17.79 24.16
C ARG A 30 -2.75 -19.00 23.94
N SER A 31 -3.14 -19.87 23.00
CA SER A 31 -2.43 -21.13 22.70
C SER A 31 -1.54 -21.02 21.46
N ALA A 32 -0.58 -21.94 21.35
CA ALA A 32 0.25 -22.08 20.16
C ALA A 32 -0.60 -22.40 18.92
N ALA A 33 -1.65 -23.21 19.07
CA ALA A 33 -2.57 -23.60 18.01
C ALA A 33 -3.32 -22.40 17.39
N VAL A 34 -3.80 -21.46 18.22
CA VAL A 34 -4.42 -20.20 17.75
C VAL A 34 -3.36 -19.31 17.13
N ALA A 35 -2.20 -19.16 17.78
CA ALA A 35 -1.11 -18.31 17.29
C ALA A 35 -0.62 -18.74 15.90
N ALA A 36 -0.53 -20.05 15.64
CA ALA A 36 -0.08 -20.61 14.37
C ALA A 36 -1.11 -20.38 13.27
N ARG A 37 -2.40 -20.59 13.53
CA ARG A 37 -3.48 -20.39 12.54
C ARG A 37 -3.67 -18.93 12.16
N VAL A 38 -3.66 -18.01 13.13
CA VAL A 38 -3.67 -16.56 12.84
C VAL A 38 -2.38 -16.13 12.14
N GLY A 39 -1.24 -16.66 12.60
CA GLY A 39 0.07 -16.39 12.01
C GLY A 39 0.21 -16.86 10.56
N LEU A 40 -0.44 -17.96 10.18
CA LEU A 40 -0.47 -18.45 8.79
C LEU A 40 -1.09 -17.42 7.85
N TRP A 41 -2.29 -16.93 8.18
CA TRP A 41 -2.97 -15.90 7.40
C TRP A 41 -2.20 -14.58 7.38
N LEU A 42 -1.63 -14.18 8.52
CA LEU A 42 -0.79 -13.01 8.60
C LEU A 42 0.45 -13.13 7.68
N GLY A 43 1.09 -14.30 7.66
CA GLY A 43 2.21 -14.58 6.77
C GLY A 43 1.82 -14.51 5.30
N ILE A 44 0.66 -15.08 4.92
CA ILE A 44 0.11 -14.96 3.57
C ILE A 44 -0.11 -13.48 3.19
N CYS A 45 -0.69 -12.67 4.09
CA CYS A 45 -0.88 -11.25 3.84
C CYS A 45 0.45 -10.53 3.60
N PHE A 46 1.48 -10.74 4.43
CA PHE A 46 2.79 -10.12 4.24
C PHE A 46 3.47 -10.55 2.94
N VAL A 47 3.39 -11.84 2.58
CA VAL A 47 3.99 -12.34 1.33
C VAL A 47 3.29 -11.75 0.11
N LEU A 48 1.96 -11.72 0.08
CA LEU A 48 1.20 -11.13 -1.01
C LEU A 48 1.46 -9.62 -1.12
N ALA A 49 1.44 -8.90 0.00
CA ALA A 49 1.76 -7.47 0.04
C ALA A 49 3.19 -7.21 -0.46
N PHE A 50 4.16 -8.02 -0.05
CA PHE A 50 5.55 -7.88 -0.50
C PHE A 50 5.69 -8.08 -2.02
N ILE A 51 5.16 -9.18 -2.56
CA ILE A 51 5.25 -9.48 -3.99
C ILE A 51 4.58 -8.38 -4.83
N THR A 52 3.36 -7.98 -4.45
CA THR A 52 2.64 -6.92 -5.15
C THR A 52 3.28 -5.54 -4.97
N GLY A 53 3.92 -5.29 -3.83
CA GLY A 53 4.72 -4.10 -3.57
C GLY A 53 5.97 -4.03 -4.45
N LEU A 54 6.66 -5.15 -4.68
CA LEU A 54 7.78 -5.24 -5.62
C LEU A 54 7.33 -4.95 -7.05
N ILE A 55 6.21 -5.52 -7.49
CA ILE A 55 5.62 -5.21 -8.81
C ILE A 55 5.33 -3.71 -8.90
N SER A 56 4.75 -3.12 -7.85
CA SER A 56 4.43 -1.70 -7.82
C SER A 56 5.66 -0.79 -7.81
N HIS A 57 6.75 -1.21 -7.17
CA HIS A 57 8.04 -0.54 -7.23
C HIS A 57 8.66 -0.61 -8.63
N TYR A 58 8.72 -1.80 -9.23
CA TYR A 58 9.28 -1.98 -10.58
C TYR A 58 8.49 -1.22 -11.63
N ALA A 59 7.16 -1.16 -11.53
CA ALA A 59 6.33 -0.35 -12.42
C ALA A 59 6.66 1.15 -12.40
N GLN A 60 7.31 1.63 -11.35
CA GLN A 60 7.73 3.03 -11.18
C GLN A 60 9.18 3.30 -11.60
N LEU A 61 9.95 2.26 -11.91
CA LEU A 61 11.31 2.42 -12.39
C LEU A 61 11.31 2.74 -13.89
N PRO A 62 12.20 3.63 -14.37
CA PRO A 62 12.39 3.85 -15.80
C PRO A 62 12.82 2.59 -16.57
N HIS A 63 13.67 1.78 -15.92
CA HIS A 63 14.21 0.53 -16.46
C HIS A 63 14.08 -0.55 -15.39
N PRO A 64 12.91 -1.19 -15.27
CA PRO A 64 12.74 -2.27 -14.31
C PRO A 64 13.58 -3.49 -14.72
N PRO A 65 14.05 -4.30 -13.76
CA PRO A 65 14.76 -5.56 -14.06
C PRO A 65 13.91 -6.54 -14.88
N ILE A 66 12.59 -6.49 -14.69
CA ILE A 66 11.60 -7.29 -15.42
C ILE A 66 10.65 -6.31 -16.13
N PRO A 67 10.60 -6.30 -17.46
CA PRO A 67 9.63 -5.49 -18.21
C PRO A 67 8.20 -5.88 -17.82
N LEU A 68 7.37 -4.88 -17.54
CA LEU A 68 5.94 -5.08 -17.28
C LEU A 68 5.15 -4.76 -18.54
N PRO A 69 4.21 -5.62 -18.95
CA PRO A 69 3.48 -5.43 -20.20
C PRO A 69 2.43 -4.32 -20.08
N ALA A 70 2.08 -3.70 -21.21
CA ALA A 70 0.95 -2.78 -21.33
C ALA A 70 -0.45 -3.45 -21.24
N SER A 71 -0.52 -4.79 -21.21
CA SER A 71 -1.77 -5.57 -21.17
C SER A 71 -1.75 -6.70 -20.13
N PRO A 72 -2.89 -7.01 -19.50
CA PRO A 72 -4.18 -6.29 -19.62
C PRO A 72 -4.09 -4.89 -18.98
N SER A 73 -4.91 -3.94 -19.44
CA SER A 73 -4.84 -2.53 -18.97
C SER A 73 -5.18 -2.34 -17.49
N TRP A 74 -5.67 -3.38 -16.81
CA TRP A 74 -6.08 -3.39 -15.41
C TRP A 74 -5.12 -4.15 -14.49
N GLY A 75 -4.02 -4.72 -14.99
CA GLY A 75 -3.05 -5.51 -14.22
C GLY A 75 -2.51 -4.79 -12.97
N TYR A 76 -2.03 -3.55 -13.12
CA TYR A 76 -1.55 -2.69 -12.05
C TYR A 76 -2.66 -2.35 -11.05
N ARG A 77 -3.90 -2.14 -11.51
CA ARG A 77 -5.05 -1.98 -10.61
C ARG A 77 -5.22 -3.21 -9.73
N LEU A 78 -5.16 -4.42 -10.31
CA LEU A 78 -5.30 -5.66 -9.55
C LEU A 78 -4.18 -5.82 -8.53
N THR A 79 -2.92 -5.70 -8.95
CA THR A 79 -1.78 -5.89 -8.05
C THR A 79 -1.77 -4.87 -6.92
N GLN A 80 -2.06 -3.60 -7.23
CA GLN A 80 -2.17 -2.54 -6.22
C GLN A 80 -3.37 -2.76 -5.28
N THR A 81 -4.50 -3.26 -5.79
CA THR A 81 -5.66 -3.62 -4.95
C THR A 81 -5.28 -4.74 -3.99
N VAL A 82 -4.65 -5.81 -4.47
CA VAL A 82 -4.20 -6.94 -3.63
C VAL A 82 -3.20 -6.45 -2.57
N HIS A 83 -2.27 -5.57 -2.93
CA HIS A 83 -1.31 -4.98 -2.01
C HIS A 83 -1.99 -4.31 -0.81
N VAL A 84 -2.92 -3.40 -1.08
CA VAL A 84 -3.60 -2.59 -0.06
C VAL A 84 -4.56 -3.44 0.77
N VAL A 85 -5.30 -4.33 0.13
CA VAL A 85 -6.23 -5.26 0.78
C VAL A 85 -5.49 -6.17 1.75
N THR A 86 -4.38 -6.77 1.31
CA THR A 86 -3.60 -7.69 2.16
C THR A 86 -2.88 -6.95 3.29
N GLY A 87 -2.35 -5.75 3.04
CA GLY A 87 -1.82 -4.89 4.09
C GLY A 87 -2.88 -4.50 5.13
N THR A 88 -4.09 -4.14 4.69
CA THR A 88 -5.19 -3.77 5.60
C THR A 88 -5.70 -4.97 6.40
N ALA A 89 -5.81 -6.15 5.77
CA ALA A 89 -6.17 -7.40 6.45
C ALA A 89 -5.14 -7.83 7.50
N ALA A 90 -3.86 -7.53 7.27
CA ALA A 90 -2.77 -7.86 8.20
C ALA A 90 -2.90 -7.14 9.54
N VAL A 91 -3.55 -5.97 9.61
CA VAL A 91 -3.68 -5.17 10.83
C VAL A 91 -4.42 -5.91 11.96
N PRO A 92 -5.70 -6.32 11.81
CA PRO A 92 -6.39 -7.07 12.84
C PRO A 92 -5.74 -8.44 13.11
N LEU A 93 -5.18 -9.09 12.09
CA LEU A 93 -4.46 -10.36 12.25
C LEU A 93 -3.21 -10.19 13.12
N LEU A 94 -2.44 -9.12 12.92
CA LEU A 94 -1.26 -8.78 13.72
C LEU A 94 -1.67 -8.46 15.15
N LEU A 95 -2.72 -7.66 15.37
CA LEU A 95 -3.20 -7.35 16.72
C LEU A 95 -3.62 -8.60 17.48
N VAL A 96 -4.37 -9.51 16.84
CA VAL A 96 -4.75 -10.80 17.45
C VAL A 96 -3.50 -11.65 17.70
N LYS A 97 -2.56 -11.72 16.75
CA LYS A 97 -1.30 -12.46 16.92
C LYS A 97 -0.51 -11.94 18.12
N LEU A 98 -0.35 -10.63 18.25
CA LEU A 98 0.34 -9.98 19.37
C LEU A 98 -0.38 -10.24 20.70
N TRP A 99 -1.71 -10.16 20.72
CA TRP A 99 -2.51 -10.48 21.90
C TRP A 99 -2.35 -11.94 22.35
N VAL A 100 -2.33 -12.88 21.40
CA VAL A 100 -2.13 -14.31 21.70
C VAL A 100 -0.75 -14.56 22.29
N VAL A 101 0.30 -13.96 21.72
CA VAL A 101 1.69 -14.19 22.18
C VAL A 101 2.14 -13.29 23.32
N TYR A 102 1.32 -12.30 23.73
CA TYR A 102 1.63 -11.34 24.78
C TYR A 102 2.18 -11.95 26.08
N PRO A 103 1.65 -13.08 26.62
CA PRO A 103 2.21 -13.70 27.83
C PRO A 103 3.68 -14.11 27.69
N LYS A 104 4.14 -14.43 26.46
CA LYS A 104 5.51 -14.86 26.21
C LYS A 104 6.54 -13.75 26.44
N LEU A 105 6.13 -12.47 26.41
CA LEU A 105 7.01 -11.35 26.75
C LEU A 105 7.51 -11.45 28.20
N PHE A 106 6.67 -11.99 29.09
CA PHE A 106 6.91 -12.11 30.53
C PHE A 106 7.47 -13.48 30.95
N GLN A 107 7.91 -14.29 29.99
CA GLN A 107 8.62 -15.53 30.30
C GLN A 107 9.94 -15.22 31.01
N PRO A 108 10.29 -15.98 32.07
CA PRO A 108 11.53 -15.77 32.80
C PRO A 108 12.74 -15.96 31.87
N ILE A 109 13.75 -15.11 32.07
CA ILE A 109 14.99 -15.16 31.30
C ILE A 109 15.89 -16.26 31.88
N PRO A 110 16.48 -17.16 31.06
CA PRO A 110 17.43 -18.15 31.53
C PRO A 110 18.63 -17.53 32.24
N ARG A 111 19.10 -18.14 33.33
CA ARG A 111 20.26 -17.64 34.11
C ARG A 111 21.62 -18.12 33.59
N LYS A 112 21.66 -19.21 32.83
CA LYS A 112 22.92 -19.77 32.28
C LYS A 112 23.33 -18.97 31.04
N PHE A 113 24.60 -18.56 30.96
CA PHE A 113 25.11 -17.66 29.91
C PHE A 113 24.78 -18.12 28.48
N GLY A 114 25.03 -19.38 28.13
CA GLY A 114 24.72 -19.88 26.77
C GLY A 114 23.22 -19.82 26.43
N ALA A 115 22.36 -20.20 27.38
CA ALA A 115 20.91 -20.13 27.19
C ALA A 115 20.39 -18.68 27.20
N LEU A 116 21.01 -17.81 27.99
CA LEU A 116 20.74 -16.38 28.03
C LEU A 116 21.05 -15.73 26.67
N PHE A 117 22.22 -16.04 26.10
CA PHE A 117 22.65 -15.50 24.81
C PHE A 117 21.70 -15.87 23.67
N VAL A 118 21.36 -17.16 23.55
CA VAL A 118 20.41 -17.65 22.53
C VAL A 118 19.03 -17.04 22.72
N SER A 119 18.53 -16.98 23.97
CA SER A 119 17.24 -16.35 24.29
C SER A 119 17.23 -14.85 23.96
N GLY A 120 18.35 -14.17 24.22
CA GLY A 120 18.55 -12.76 23.85
C GLY A 120 18.46 -12.53 22.34
N LEU A 121 19.15 -13.35 21.54
CA LEU A 121 19.09 -13.28 20.09
C LEU A 121 17.68 -13.57 19.55
N GLU A 122 17.00 -14.57 20.11
CA GLU A 122 15.62 -14.88 19.72
C GLU A 122 14.68 -13.70 20.01
N ARG A 123 14.76 -13.11 21.21
CA ARG A 123 13.94 -11.96 21.60
C ARG A 123 14.26 -10.72 20.77
N LEU A 124 15.53 -10.49 20.45
CA LEU A 124 15.95 -9.39 19.56
C LEU A 124 15.36 -9.58 18.16
N SER A 125 15.46 -10.79 17.59
CA SER A 125 14.87 -11.11 16.28
C SER A 125 13.35 -10.88 16.26
N ILE A 126 12.64 -11.31 17.30
CA ILE A 126 11.20 -11.04 17.46
C ILE A 126 10.94 -9.54 17.59
N GLY A 127 11.76 -8.82 18.37
CA GLY A 127 11.64 -7.36 18.52
C GLY A 127 11.77 -6.62 17.19
N VAL A 128 12.74 -7.01 16.35
CA VAL A 128 12.90 -6.47 15.00
C VAL A 128 11.68 -6.79 14.13
N LEU A 129 11.18 -8.02 14.13
CA LEU A 129 9.99 -8.40 13.37
C LEU A 129 8.76 -7.61 13.79
N VAL A 130 8.49 -7.51 15.09
CA VAL A 130 7.30 -6.80 15.61
C VAL A 130 7.39 -5.31 15.32
N SER A 131 8.54 -4.70 15.58
CA SER A 131 8.72 -3.26 15.37
C SER A 131 8.62 -2.88 13.89
N SER A 132 9.26 -3.66 13.02
CA SER A 132 9.20 -3.43 11.58
C SER A 132 7.80 -3.69 11.01
N ALA A 133 7.12 -4.77 11.41
CA ALA A 133 5.77 -5.07 10.97
C ALA A 133 4.75 -4.01 11.40
N VAL A 134 4.82 -3.53 12.64
CA VAL A 134 3.95 -2.45 13.12
C VAL A 134 4.22 -1.15 12.37
N LEU A 135 5.49 -0.79 12.18
CA LEU A 135 5.86 0.43 11.46
C LEU A 135 5.41 0.37 9.99
N GLU A 136 5.69 -0.72 9.29
CA GLU A 136 5.34 -0.96 7.88
C GLU A 136 3.83 -0.78 7.65
N LEU A 137 3.01 -1.46 8.46
CA LEU A 137 1.55 -1.33 8.37
C LEU A 137 1.07 0.07 8.72
N THR A 138 1.68 0.72 9.72
CA THR A 138 1.30 2.08 10.13
C THR A 138 1.54 3.08 9.01
N ILE A 139 2.75 3.09 8.42
CA ILE A 139 3.05 4.00 7.31
C ILE A 139 2.20 3.69 6.08
N GLY A 140 1.90 2.41 5.82
CA GLY A 140 1.01 1.99 4.73
C GLY A 140 -0.42 2.52 4.90
N ILE A 141 -1.02 2.38 6.08
CA ILE A 141 -2.36 2.92 6.39
C ILE A 141 -2.38 4.44 6.27
N MET A 142 -1.36 5.11 6.81
CA MET A 142 -1.26 6.57 6.74
C MET A 142 -1.09 7.07 5.30
N ASN A 143 -0.40 6.32 4.44
CA ASN A 143 -0.33 6.61 3.00
C ASN A 143 -1.69 6.45 2.31
N VAL A 144 -2.48 5.41 2.65
CA VAL A 144 -3.86 5.27 2.15
C VAL A 144 -4.73 6.44 2.62
N ALA A 145 -4.52 6.92 3.85
CA ALA A 145 -5.21 8.08 4.41
C ALA A 145 -4.66 9.43 3.91
N GLN A 146 -3.64 9.43 3.04
CA GLN A 146 -2.92 10.63 2.57
C GLN A 146 -2.42 11.53 3.71
N TRP A 147 -2.07 10.93 4.85
CA TRP A 147 -1.65 11.64 6.05
C TRP A 147 -0.14 11.45 6.28
N TYR A 148 0.66 12.37 5.75
CA TYR A 148 2.12 12.35 5.85
C TYR A 148 2.60 13.31 6.93
N VAL A 149 2.89 12.80 8.12
CA VAL A 149 3.40 13.60 9.27
C VAL A 149 4.92 13.60 9.38
N TRP A 150 5.61 12.93 8.46
CA TRP A 150 7.04 12.69 8.51
C TRP A 150 7.78 13.39 7.36
N PRO A 151 9.08 13.69 7.52
CA PRO A 151 9.89 14.35 6.50
C PRO A 151 10.53 13.38 5.49
N PHE A 152 10.45 12.06 5.70
CA PHE A 152 11.11 11.08 4.84
C PHE A 152 10.28 10.68 3.61
N ASP A 153 10.96 10.16 2.58
CA ASP A 153 10.34 9.62 1.37
C ASP A 153 9.63 8.30 1.69
N PHE A 154 8.30 8.31 1.64
CA PHE A 154 7.47 7.14 1.90
C PHE A 154 7.86 5.94 1.03
N LYS A 155 8.03 6.11 -0.29
CA LYS A 155 8.25 5.00 -1.22
C LYS A 155 9.57 4.30 -0.95
N LYS A 156 10.63 5.08 -0.71
CA LYS A 156 11.96 4.55 -0.39
C LYS A 156 11.98 3.84 0.96
N THR A 157 11.42 4.47 1.99
CA THR A 157 11.39 3.90 3.34
C THR A 157 10.55 2.63 3.40
N HIS A 158 9.34 2.65 2.82
CA HIS A 158 8.44 1.50 2.80
C HIS A 158 9.04 0.33 2.00
N TYR A 159 9.71 0.60 0.87
CA TYR A 159 10.41 -0.44 0.12
C TYR A 159 11.54 -1.09 0.94
N ALA A 160 12.40 -0.29 1.58
CA ALA A 160 13.50 -0.82 2.39
C ALA A 160 13.01 -1.60 3.61
N LEU A 161 11.98 -1.08 4.30
CA LEU A 161 11.41 -1.71 5.49
C LEU A 161 10.71 -3.03 5.15
N ALA A 162 10.09 -3.15 3.97
CA ALA A 162 9.50 -4.40 3.50
C ALA A 162 10.50 -5.57 3.48
N PHE A 163 11.75 -5.34 3.05
CA PHE A 163 12.80 -6.37 3.09
C PHE A 163 13.21 -6.74 4.52
N VAL A 164 13.25 -5.77 5.43
CA VAL A 164 13.52 -6.03 6.86
C VAL A 164 12.41 -6.90 7.45
N VAL A 165 11.15 -6.57 7.19
CA VAL A 165 9.99 -7.34 7.65
C VAL A 165 10.02 -8.77 7.13
N ILE A 166 10.18 -8.94 5.81
CA ILE A 166 10.19 -10.27 5.18
C ILE A 166 11.40 -11.10 5.61
N GLY A 167 12.59 -10.50 5.67
CA GLY A 167 13.78 -11.18 6.18
C GLY A 167 13.59 -11.65 7.63
N ALA A 168 13.08 -10.78 8.51
CA ALA A 168 12.78 -11.11 9.90
C ALA A 168 11.67 -12.18 10.02
N LEU A 169 10.67 -12.15 9.14
CA LEU A 169 9.59 -13.13 9.09
C LEU A 169 10.12 -14.52 8.68
N ILE A 170 11.00 -14.59 7.67
CA ILE A 170 11.64 -15.85 7.24
C ILE A 170 12.46 -16.44 8.40
N VAL A 171 13.28 -15.63 9.06
CA VAL A 171 14.06 -16.07 10.23
C VAL A 171 13.13 -16.55 11.35
N HIS A 172 12.06 -15.81 11.64
CA HIS A 172 11.07 -16.20 12.65
C HIS A 172 10.41 -17.54 12.33
N ILE A 173 9.97 -17.74 11.08
CA ILE A 173 9.35 -18.99 10.63
C ILE A 173 10.35 -20.13 10.74
N ALA A 174 11.60 -19.95 10.29
CA ALA A 174 12.64 -20.97 10.36
C ALA A 174 12.92 -21.41 11.80
N VAL A 175 13.11 -20.45 12.71
CA VAL A 175 13.36 -20.72 14.14
C VAL A 175 12.16 -21.38 14.81
N LYS A 176 10.93 -21.01 14.44
CA LYS A 176 9.69 -21.54 15.06
C LYS A 176 9.04 -22.68 14.30
N LEU A 177 9.65 -23.18 13.22
CA LEU A 177 9.06 -24.20 12.35
C LEU A 177 8.61 -25.46 13.11
N PRO A 178 9.38 -26.04 14.07
CA PRO A 178 8.92 -27.21 14.82
C PRO A 178 7.65 -26.94 15.63
N VAL A 179 7.58 -25.78 16.28
CA VAL A 179 6.42 -25.35 17.08
C VAL A 179 5.22 -25.09 16.18
N ILE A 180 5.43 -24.42 15.05
CA ILE A 180 4.38 -24.13 14.06
C ILE A 180 3.80 -25.42 13.50
N ARG A 181 4.65 -26.36 13.08
CA ARG A 181 4.23 -27.65 12.52
C ARG A 181 3.39 -28.45 13.52
N THR A 182 3.87 -28.54 14.77
CA THR A 182 3.15 -29.24 15.84
C THR A 182 1.80 -28.57 16.11
N ALA A 183 1.78 -27.24 16.26
CA ALA A 183 0.58 -26.48 16.57
C ALA A 183 -0.48 -26.47 15.45
N LEU A 184 -0.06 -26.56 14.17
CA LEU A 184 -0.97 -26.68 13.03
C LEU A 184 -1.54 -28.10 12.90
N GLY A 185 -0.76 -29.12 13.27
CA GLY A 185 -1.21 -30.52 13.28
C GLY A 185 -2.12 -30.88 14.46
N ALA A 186 -1.97 -30.21 15.60
CA ALA A 186 -2.81 -30.42 16.78
C ALA A 186 -4.25 -29.91 16.57
N ASP A 187 -5.21 -30.53 17.26
CA ASP A 187 -6.58 -29.99 17.36
C ASP A 187 -6.53 -28.61 18.01
N ILE A 188 -7.24 -27.65 17.43
CA ILE A 188 -7.26 -26.27 17.91
C ILE A 188 -7.78 -26.18 19.35
N ASP A 189 -8.72 -27.05 19.73
CA ASP A 189 -9.29 -27.09 21.08
C ASP A 189 -8.53 -28.06 22.02
N GLY A 190 -7.53 -28.78 21.49
CA GLY A 190 -6.65 -29.65 22.26
C GLY A 190 -5.72 -28.89 23.20
N THR A 191 -5.38 -29.48 24.36
CA THR A 191 -4.52 -28.85 25.38
C THR A 191 -3.09 -29.39 25.40
N ASP A 192 -2.76 -30.27 24.46
CA ASP A 192 -1.47 -30.93 24.29
C ASP A 192 -0.32 -29.95 24.02
N VAL A 193 -0.61 -28.86 23.30
CA VAL A 193 0.36 -27.82 22.94
C VAL A 193 0.19 -26.52 23.75
N ASP A 194 -0.54 -26.57 24.85
CA ASP A 194 -0.73 -25.41 25.72
C ASP A 194 0.48 -25.16 26.62
N ARG A 195 0.64 -23.89 27.01
CA ARG A 195 1.56 -23.54 28.09
C ARG A 195 1.03 -24.08 29.43
N PRO A 196 1.92 -24.49 30.36
CA PRO A 196 1.49 -25.04 31.66
C PRO A 196 0.57 -24.12 32.46
N THR A 197 0.70 -22.80 32.29
CA THR A 197 -0.09 -21.79 33.00
C THR A 197 -1.49 -21.56 32.40
N ALA A 198 -1.79 -22.10 31.21
CA ALA A 198 -3.07 -21.93 30.53
C ALA A 198 -4.12 -22.93 31.05
N VAL A 199 -4.63 -22.70 32.25
CA VAL A 199 -5.53 -23.63 32.94
C VAL A 199 -7.01 -23.27 32.80
N ARG A 200 -7.36 -21.99 32.59
CA ARG A 200 -8.75 -21.51 32.58
C ARG A 200 -9.35 -21.46 31.17
N PRO A 201 -10.60 -21.91 30.98
CA PRO A 201 -11.32 -21.68 29.72
C PRO A 201 -11.50 -20.18 29.48
N GLY A 202 -11.62 -19.79 28.21
CA GLY A 202 -11.97 -18.42 27.83
C GLY A 202 -13.48 -18.22 27.74
N VAL A 203 -13.89 -16.95 27.65
CA VAL A 203 -15.29 -16.56 27.36
C VAL A 203 -15.69 -16.99 25.94
N LEU A 204 -14.72 -17.04 25.03
CA LEU A 204 -14.88 -17.54 23.66
C LEU A 204 -14.26 -18.92 23.52
N THR A 205 -14.62 -19.62 22.45
CA THR A 205 -13.87 -20.79 21.97
C THR A 205 -12.65 -20.34 21.16
N ARG A 206 -11.63 -21.20 21.06
CA ARG A 206 -10.43 -20.90 20.24
C ARG A 206 -10.78 -20.77 18.76
N ARG A 207 -11.67 -21.64 18.27
CA ARG A 207 -12.28 -21.52 16.94
C ARG A 207 -12.98 -20.17 16.77
N GLY A 208 -13.70 -19.72 17.79
CA GLY A 208 -14.34 -18.41 17.83
C GLY A 208 -13.33 -17.27 17.66
N VAL A 209 -12.21 -17.28 18.38
CA VAL A 209 -11.15 -16.27 18.25
C VAL A 209 -10.59 -16.23 16.82
N VAL A 210 -10.28 -17.39 16.23
CA VAL A 210 -9.77 -17.46 14.85
C VAL A 210 -10.81 -16.93 13.85
N ARG A 211 -12.08 -17.34 13.97
CA ARG A 211 -13.15 -16.84 13.10
C ARG A 211 -13.36 -15.34 13.22
N ILE A 212 -13.35 -14.80 14.44
CA ILE A 212 -13.45 -13.35 14.67
C ILE A 212 -12.27 -12.62 14.03
N SER A 213 -11.05 -13.17 14.10
CA SER A 213 -9.90 -12.57 13.43
C SER A 213 -10.07 -12.50 11.91
N TRP A 214 -10.66 -13.53 11.29
CA TRP A 214 -10.97 -13.54 9.85
C TRP A 214 -12.09 -12.57 9.49
N VAL A 215 -13.15 -12.52 10.30
CA VAL A 215 -14.24 -11.55 10.11
C VAL A 215 -13.70 -10.12 10.24
N ALA A 216 -12.89 -9.83 11.24
CA ALA A 216 -12.25 -8.52 11.42
C ALA A 216 -11.34 -8.16 10.24
N ALA A 217 -10.54 -9.12 9.75
CA ALA A 217 -9.73 -8.93 8.55
C ALA A 217 -10.60 -8.67 7.30
N GLY A 218 -11.66 -9.45 7.08
CA GLY A 218 -12.60 -9.25 5.99
C GLY A 218 -13.32 -7.90 6.04
N LEU A 219 -13.75 -7.47 7.22
CA LEU A 219 -14.36 -6.14 7.42
C LEU A 219 -13.35 -5.01 7.16
N ALA A 220 -12.09 -5.17 7.59
CA ALA A 220 -11.03 -4.21 7.32
C ALA A 220 -10.76 -4.09 5.81
N VAL A 221 -10.74 -5.22 5.09
CA VAL A 221 -10.66 -5.25 3.63
C VAL A 221 -11.81 -4.50 2.98
N ILE A 222 -13.05 -4.78 3.40
CA ILE A 222 -14.24 -4.10 2.85
C ILE A 222 -14.12 -2.59 3.08
N ALA A 223 -13.76 -2.14 4.28
CA ALA A 223 -13.58 -0.72 4.57
C ALA A 223 -12.48 -0.08 3.71
N GLY A 224 -11.33 -0.74 3.55
CA GLY A 224 -10.20 -0.28 2.73
C GLY A 224 -10.55 -0.19 1.24
N SER A 225 -11.17 -1.23 0.67
CA SER A 225 -11.62 -1.26 -0.73
C SER A 225 -12.66 -0.18 -1.04
N SER A 226 -13.53 0.14 -0.08
CA SER A 226 -14.55 1.18 -0.22
C SER A 226 -13.95 2.59 -0.22
N ALA A 227 -12.91 2.82 0.60
CA ALA A 227 -12.18 4.09 0.58
C ALA A 227 -11.35 4.27 -0.70
N ALA A 228 -10.87 3.16 -1.27
CA ALA A 228 -10.09 3.08 -2.50
C ALA A 228 -10.90 3.20 -3.81
N GLY A 229 -12.23 3.19 -3.78
CA GLY A 229 -13.02 3.24 -5.01
C GLY A 229 -12.95 1.98 -5.88
N THR A 230 -12.33 0.90 -5.41
CA THR A 230 -12.13 -0.36 -6.15
C THR A 230 -13.39 -1.25 -6.18
N ALA A 231 -14.40 -0.95 -5.37
CA ALA A 231 -15.69 -1.65 -5.34
C ALA A 231 -16.87 -0.66 -5.48
N PRO A 232 -17.47 -0.51 -6.69
CA PRO A 232 -18.50 0.50 -6.97
C PRO A 232 -19.73 0.46 -6.05
N VAL A 233 -20.11 -0.74 -5.59
CA VAL A 233 -21.30 -0.96 -4.74
C VAL A 233 -21.10 -0.42 -3.32
N LEU A 234 -19.87 -0.43 -2.81
CA LEU A 234 -19.55 -0.02 -1.44
C LEU A 234 -19.18 1.47 -1.31
N ASN A 235 -18.87 2.14 -2.41
CA ASN A 235 -18.52 3.56 -2.44
C ASN A 235 -19.64 4.49 -1.91
N ARG A 236 -20.90 4.01 -1.82
CA ARG A 236 -22.03 4.76 -1.24
C ARG A 236 -21.96 4.87 0.29
N ILE A 237 -21.16 4.05 0.96
CA ILE A 237 -21.11 3.95 2.43
C ILE A 237 -19.79 4.52 2.98
N ALA A 238 -18.78 4.72 2.13
CA ALA A 238 -17.44 5.17 2.54
C ALA A 238 -17.38 6.67 2.84
N VAL A 239 -17.49 7.01 4.13
CA VAL A 239 -17.31 8.38 4.67
C VAL A 239 -15.90 8.95 4.39
N LEU A 240 -14.89 8.07 4.24
CA LEU A 240 -13.48 8.41 4.01
C LEU A 240 -13.01 8.27 2.54
N SER A 241 -13.93 8.06 1.59
CA SER A 241 -13.55 7.99 0.17
C SER A 241 -12.93 9.31 -0.30
N ALA A 242 -11.92 9.22 -1.18
CA ALA A 242 -11.34 10.38 -1.85
C ALA A 242 -12.43 11.07 -2.69
N ARG A 243 -13.08 12.07 -2.10
CA ARG A 243 -14.12 12.87 -2.75
C ARG A 243 -13.47 13.72 -3.83
N SER A 244 -13.63 13.34 -5.10
CA SER A 244 -13.46 14.26 -6.21
C SER A 244 -14.78 14.44 -6.95
N ARG A 245 -15.42 15.58 -6.66
CA ARG A 245 -16.67 16.03 -7.27
C ARG A 245 -16.40 16.54 -8.69
N LYS A 246 -16.97 15.84 -9.67
CA LYS A 246 -17.38 16.18 -11.06
C LYS A 246 -17.04 15.05 -12.05
N TYR A 247 -15.84 14.45 -11.96
CA TYR A 247 -15.38 13.34 -12.82
C TYR A 247 -15.01 12.05 -12.06
N GLY A 248 -15.12 12.03 -10.73
CA GLY A 248 -14.89 10.83 -9.91
C GLY A 248 -13.44 10.38 -9.76
N ILE A 249 -12.50 10.88 -10.57
CA ILE A 249 -11.05 10.61 -10.41
C ILE A 249 -10.46 11.54 -9.33
N PRO A 250 -9.81 11.00 -8.29
CA PRO A 250 -9.11 11.79 -7.27
C PRO A 250 -8.01 12.69 -7.83
N ILE A 251 -7.81 13.85 -7.19
CA ILE A 251 -6.77 14.84 -7.55
C ILE A 251 -5.72 14.84 -6.45
N ASN A 252 -4.53 14.26 -6.71
CA ASN A 252 -3.44 14.24 -5.73
C ASN A 252 -2.74 15.60 -5.60
N ARG A 253 -2.69 16.38 -6.69
CA ARG A 253 -2.11 17.72 -6.71
C ARG A 253 -2.84 18.59 -7.71
N THR A 254 -3.35 19.73 -7.27
CA THR A 254 -4.04 20.70 -8.13
C THR A 254 -3.05 21.45 -9.03
N ALA A 255 -3.54 22.04 -10.12
CA ALA A 255 -2.74 22.91 -10.98
C ALA A 255 -2.22 24.14 -10.23
N ALA A 256 -3.01 24.65 -9.28
CA ALA A 256 -2.61 25.75 -8.40
C ALA A 256 -1.45 25.34 -7.48
N GLN A 257 -1.53 24.18 -6.81
CA GLN A 257 -0.43 23.65 -6.00
C GLN A 257 0.82 23.30 -6.82
N ALA A 258 0.66 22.97 -8.10
CA ALA A 258 1.78 22.75 -9.02
C ALA A 258 2.37 24.05 -9.58
N GLY A 259 1.71 25.20 -9.38
CA GLY A 259 2.16 26.50 -9.88
C GLY A 259 2.06 26.66 -11.40
N VAL A 260 1.27 25.83 -12.08
CA VAL A 260 1.25 25.76 -13.55
C VAL A 260 0.13 26.56 -14.21
N VAL A 261 -0.89 26.99 -13.44
CA VAL A 261 -2.12 27.64 -13.95
C VAL A 261 -1.82 28.77 -14.93
N ALA A 262 -0.95 29.70 -14.54
CA ALA A 262 -0.59 30.87 -15.33
C ALA A 262 0.06 30.50 -16.68
N GLN A 263 0.84 29.42 -16.71
CA GLN A 263 1.56 28.96 -17.89
C GLN A 263 0.63 28.19 -18.82
N ILE A 264 -0.17 27.26 -18.31
CA ILE A 264 -1.09 26.46 -19.13
C ILE A 264 -2.26 27.27 -19.70
N SER A 265 -2.66 28.37 -19.04
CA SER A 265 -3.77 29.22 -19.50
C SER A 265 -3.37 30.16 -20.63
N ARG A 266 -2.07 30.47 -20.76
CA ARG A 266 -1.51 31.42 -21.74
C ARG A 266 -0.67 30.74 -22.83
N ALA A 267 -0.62 29.41 -22.81
CA ALA A 267 0.21 28.65 -23.72
C ALA A 267 -0.46 28.57 -25.10
N ASP A 268 0.06 29.33 -26.07
CA ASP A 268 -0.32 29.17 -27.49
C ASP A 268 0.08 27.79 -28.01
N ASN A 269 1.23 27.29 -27.54
CA ASN A 269 1.77 25.97 -27.83
C ASN A 269 1.65 25.06 -26.61
N VAL A 270 0.97 23.93 -26.79
CA VAL A 270 0.68 22.94 -25.75
C VAL A 270 1.84 21.98 -25.54
N CYS A 271 2.34 21.37 -26.62
CA CYS A 271 3.30 20.27 -26.53
C CYS A 271 4.24 20.28 -27.73
N SER A 272 5.52 20.01 -27.48
CA SER A 272 6.52 19.72 -28.52
C SER A 272 6.86 18.23 -28.55
N VAL A 273 6.87 17.64 -29.74
CA VAL A 273 7.29 16.26 -30.00
C VAL A 273 8.63 16.29 -30.74
N ILE A 274 9.61 15.57 -30.22
CA ILE A 274 11.02 15.69 -30.62
C ILE A 274 11.61 14.31 -30.93
N HIS A 275 12.33 14.23 -32.05
CA HIS A 275 13.13 13.08 -32.44
C HIS A 275 14.39 13.56 -33.16
N GLY A 276 15.55 13.44 -32.52
CA GLY A 276 16.82 13.98 -33.03
C GLY A 276 16.72 15.49 -33.28
N SER A 277 17.01 15.92 -34.52
CA SER A 277 16.90 17.34 -34.93
C SER A 277 15.48 17.76 -35.31
N ARG A 278 14.53 16.82 -35.45
CA ARG A 278 13.16 17.12 -35.85
C ARG A 278 12.31 17.45 -34.62
N THR A 279 11.72 18.64 -34.64
CA THR A 279 10.79 19.11 -33.59
C THR A 279 9.50 19.56 -34.23
N MET A 280 8.37 19.08 -33.73
CA MET A 280 7.03 19.57 -34.07
C MET A 280 6.35 20.09 -32.82
N THR A 281 5.84 21.31 -32.88
CA THR A 281 5.14 21.94 -31.77
C THR A 281 3.70 22.15 -32.15
N TYR A 282 2.79 21.81 -31.23
CA TYR A 282 1.36 21.83 -31.47
C TYR A 282 0.65 22.77 -30.51
N SER A 283 -0.26 23.58 -31.04
CA SER A 283 -1.33 24.22 -30.27
C SER A 283 -2.40 23.21 -29.88
N ARG A 284 -3.31 23.58 -28.96
CA ARG A 284 -4.40 22.68 -28.57
C ARG A 284 -5.33 22.37 -29.75
N ASP A 285 -5.65 23.39 -30.55
CA ASP A 285 -6.55 23.23 -31.70
C ASP A 285 -5.93 22.35 -32.79
N GLN A 286 -4.61 22.44 -32.99
CA GLN A 286 -3.90 21.52 -33.87
C GLN A 286 -3.97 20.08 -33.35
N LEU A 287 -3.79 19.85 -32.05
CA LEU A 287 -3.95 18.52 -31.45
C LEU A 287 -5.38 17.98 -31.59
N LEU A 288 -6.40 18.85 -31.51
CA LEU A 288 -7.80 18.46 -31.74
C LEU A 288 -8.09 18.07 -33.19
N ALA A 289 -7.39 18.68 -34.14
CA ALA A 289 -7.55 18.40 -35.57
C ALA A 289 -6.85 17.11 -36.02
N LEU A 290 -5.92 16.57 -35.22
CA LEU A 290 -5.28 15.27 -35.46
C LEU A 290 -6.26 14.11 -35.19
N PRO A 291 -6.00 12.90 -35.74
CA PRO A 291 -6.77 11.70 -35.43
C PRO A 291 -6.95 11.49 -33.93
N GLN A 292 -8.20 11.33 -33.49
CA GLN A 292 -8.55 11.08 -32.09
C GLN A 292 -8.91 9.60 -31.88
N SER A 293 -8.49 9.05 -30.75
CA SER A 293 -8.92 7.74 -30.25
C SER A 293 -9.55 7.88 -28.87
N THR A 294 -10.48 6.98 -28.55
CA THR A 294 -11.16 6.94 -27.26
C THR A 294 -11.01 5.58 -26.60
N HIS A 295 -10.52 5.56 -25.35
CA HIS A 295 -10.33 4.33 -24.59
C HIS A 295 -10.78 4.50 -23.14
N THR A 296 -11.41 3.45 -22.59
CA THR A 296 -11.70 3.37 -21.16
C THR A 296 -10.52 2.72 -20.46
N LEU A 297 -9.77 3.52 -19.70
CA LEU A 297 -8.55 3.07 -19.02
C LEU A 297 -8.61 3.40 -17.52
N PRO A 298 -8.11 2.50 -16.66
CA PRO A 298 -8.04 2.75 -15.24
C PRO A 298 -6.84 3.64 -14.88
N ILE A 299 -7.03 4.52 -13.90
CA ILE A 299 -5.94 5.07 -13.10
C ILE A 299 -5.95 4.32 -11.76
N ALA A 300 -4.82 3.76 -11.35
CA ALA A 300 -4.63 3.22 -10.01
C ALA A 300 -3.43 3.92 -9.34
N CYS A 301 -3.59 4.27 -8.07
CA CYS A 301 -2.60 5.00 -7.29
C CYS A 301 -1.94 4.11 -6.23
N VAL A 302 -0.69 4.43 -5.89
CA VAL A 302 0.04 3.81 -4.78
C VAL A 302 -0.62 4.04 -3.40
N GLU A 303 -1.47 5.06 -3.30
CA GLU A 303 -2.34 5.34 -2.14
C GLU A 303 -3.52 4.37 -2.04
N GLY A 304 -3.68 3.50 -3.04
CA GLY A 304 -4.60 2.38 -3.02
C GLY A 304 -5.94 2.63 -3.70
N TRP A 305 -6.24 3.85 -4.11
CA TRP A 305 -7.44 4.11 -4.89
C TRP A 305 -7.27 3.79 -6.37
N SER A 306 -8.37 3.44 -7.04
CA SER A 306 -8.39 3.31 -8.50
C SER A 306 -9.75 3.65 -9.09
N VAL A 307 -9.77 4.31 -10.25
CA VAL A 307 -10.99 4.75 -10.94
C VAL A 307 -10.79 4.59 -12.45
N SER A 308 -11.83 4.19 -13.17
CA SER A 308 -11.81 4.16 -14.65
C SER A 308 -12.30 5.49 -15.19
N GLY A 309 -11.67 5.97 -16.25
CA GLY A 309 -12.15 7.12 -17.04
C GLY A 309 -12.17 6.76 -18.52
N THR A 310 -13.05 7.42 -19.27
CA THR A 310 -13.05 7.37 -20.73
C THR A 310 -12.22 8.53 -21.26
N TRP A 311 -11.05 8.21 -21.82
CA TRP A 311 -10.06 9.18 -22.27
C TRP A 311 -10.14 9.33 -23.78
N THR A 312 -10.14 10.58 -24.26
CA THR A 312 -10.07 10.88 -25.70
C THR A 312 -8.91 11.81 -25.98
N GLY A 313 -8.12 11.49 -27.00
CA GLY A 313 -6.95 12.27 -27.40
C GLY A 313 -6.24 11.69 -28.61
N VAL A 314 -5.06 12.24 -28.91
CA VAL A 314 -4.23 11.78 -30.03
C VAL A 314 -3.47 10.52 -29.62
N PRO A 315 -3.49 9.42 -30.40
CA PRO A 315 -2.62 8.28 -30.17
C PRO A 315 -1.16 8.71 -30.13
N LEU A 316 -0.43 8.31 -29.08
CA LEU A 316 0.97 8.71 -28.93
C LEU A 316 1.81 8.23 -30.12
N ARG A 317 1.60 6.98 -30.56
CA ARG A 317 2.27 6.42 -31.75
C ARG A 317 2.13 7.30 -32.99
N HIS A 318 0.94 7.88 -33.22
CA HIS A 318 0.72 8.80 -34.34
C HIS A 318 1.58 10.07 -34.25
N LEU A 319 1.72 10.67 -33.06
CA LEU A 319 2.60 11.83 -32.85
C LEU A 319 4.07 11.50 -33.10
N LEU A 320 4.49 10.28 -32.70
CA LEU A 320 5.85 9.79 -32.92
C LEU A 320 6.14 9.55 -34.40
N ASP A 321 5.17 9.03 -35.16
CA ASP A 321 5.28 8.84 -36.61
C ASP A 321 5.45 10.17 -37.36
N LEU A 322 4.77 11.22 -36.91
CA LEU A 322 4.89 12.57 -37.50
C LEU A 322 6.29 13.17 -37.36
N VAL A 323 7.10 12.72 -36.38
CA VAL A 323 8.51 13.08 -36.24
C VAL A 323 9.46 12.01 -36.78
N GLY A 324 8.94 10.99 -37.47
CA GLY A 324 9.72 9.92 -38.09
C GLY A 324 10.40 8.98 -37.09
N ALA A 325 9.82 8.81 -35.90
CA ALA A 325 10.35 7.89 -34.90
C ALA A 325 10.00 6.44 -35.24
N GLU A 326 10.95 5.53 -35.09
CA GLU A 326 10.70 4.09 -35.26
C GLU A 326 9.90 3.51 -34.09
N THR A 327 9.32 2.32 -34.26
CA THR A 327 8.80 1.51 -33.15
C THR A 327 9.96 0.96 -32.31
N GLY A 328 9.71 0.59 -31.06
CA GLY A 328 10.73 0.02 -30.17
C GLY A 328 11.57 1.07 -29.43
N ARG A 329 11.23 2.36 -29.54
CA ARG A 329 11.96 3.47 -28.89
C ARG A 329 11.27 3.89 -27.60
N GLN A 330 12.06 4.23 -26.59
CA GLN A 330 11.52 4.79 -25.35
C GLN A 330 11.21 6.28 -25.53
N VAL A 331 10.29 6.79 -24.72
CA VAL A 331 9.85 8.18 -24.82
C VAL A 331 9.90 8.85 -23.45
N MET A 332 10.61 9.97 -23.35
CA MET A 332 10.52 10.87 -22.21
C MET A 332 9.30 11.78 -22.37
N VAL A 333 8.44 11.85 -21.36
CA VAL A 333 7.30 12.78 -21.31
C VAL A 333 7.48 13.73 -20.14
N GLN A 334 7.54 15.01 -20.43
CA GLN A 334 7.81 16.08 -19.47
C GLN A 334 6.56 16.92 -19.21
N SER A 335 6.37 17.30 -17.95
CA SER A 335 5.35 18.22 -17.50
C SER A 335 5.82 19.68 -17.60
N VAL A 336 4.87 20.61 -17.59
CA VAL A 336 5.11 22.02 -17.28
C VAL A 336 5.59 22.19 -15.83
N GLN A 337 5.11 21.37 -14.91
CA GLN A 337 5.52 21.39 -13.51
C GLN A 337 7.02 21.10 -13.39
N ARG A 338 7.71 21.79 -12.46
CA ARG A 338 9.14 21.62 -12.21
C ARG A 338 9.42 21.19 -10.78
N GLY A 339 10.60 20.62 -10.55
CA GLY A 339 11.17 20.40 -9.21
C GLY A 339 10.56 19.23 -8.42
N THR A 340 9.90 18.28 -9.10
CA THR A 340 9.29 17.11 -8.45
C THR A 340 9.62 15.84 -9.22
N THR A 341 9.56 14.68 -8.58
CA THR A 341 9.77 13.37 -9.22
C THR A 341 8.75 13.10 -10.34
N GLU A 342 7.57 13.72 -10.28
CA GLU A 342 6.48 13.58 -11.26
C GLU A 342 6.58 14.60 -12.42
N SER A 343 7.62 15.44 -12.46
CA SER A 343 7.78 16.40 -13.56
C SER A 343 8.17 15.74 -14.89
N GLN A 344 8.61 14.48 -14.85
CA GLN A 344 8.99 13.72 -16.03
C GLN A 344 8.77 12.22 -15.79
N THR A 345 8.46 11.49 -16.86
CA THR A 345 8.43 10.02 -16.86
C THR A 345 9.11 9.50 -18.10
N ILE A 346 9.77 8.35 -17.97
CA ILE A 346 10.20 7.53 -19.10
C ILE A 346 9.10 6.51 -19.38
N LEU A 347 8.62 6.50 -20.61
CA LEU A 347 7.66 5.56 -21.15
C LEU A 347 8.44 4.48 -21.93
N PRO A 348 8.43 3.21 -21.47
CA PRO A 348 9.04 2.12 -22.22
C PRO A 348 8.38 1.93 -23.58
N ALA A 349 9.12 1.31 -24.51
CA ALA A 349 8.72 1.22 -25.91
C ALA A 349 7.38 0.51 -26.13
N ASP A 350 7.10 -0.56 -25.39
CA ASP A 350 5.84 -1.29 -25.48
C ASP A 350 4.62 -0.42 -25.10
N PHE A 351 4.78 0.50 -24.16
CA PHE A 351 3.73 1.49 -23.85
C PHE A 351 3.69 2.63 -24.87
N ALA A 352 4.84 3.07 -25.39
CA ALA A 352 4.91 4.14 -26.38
C ALA A 352 4.25 3.73 -27.72
N ASP A 353 4.40 2.46 -28.09
CA ASP A 353 3.84 1.86 -29.29
C ASP A 353 2.41 1.32 -29.11
N ASP A 354 1.90 1.23 -27.88
CA ASP A 354 0.54 0.75 -27.63
C ASP A 354 -0.49 1.72 -28.22
N SER A 355 -1.37 1.20 -29.08
CA SER A 355 -2.46 1.96 -29.72
C SER A 355 -3.40 2.67 -28.76
N ARG A 356 -3.45 2.24 -27.49
CA ARG A 356 -4.30 2.80 -26.43
C ARG A 356 -3.61 3.89 -25.63
N THR A 357 -2.31 4.11 -25.82
CA THR A 357 -1.59 5.21 -25.18
C THR A 357 -1.93 6.52 -25.89
N LEU A 358 -2.46 7.48 -25.13
CA LEU A 358 -2.94 8.75 -25.66
C LEU A 358 -2.19 9.93 -25.03
N LEU A 359 -1.99 10.96 -25.84
CA LEU A 359 -1.98 12.34 -25.35
C LEU A 359 -3.44 12.79 -25.23
N ALA A 360 -4.04 12.53 -24.06
CA ALA A 360 -5.44 12.81 -23.75
C ALA A 360 -5.72 14.32 -23.68
N LEU A 361 -6.86 14.72 -24.25
CA LEU A 361 -7.37 16.10 -24.28
C LEU A 361 -8.74 16.22 -23.60
N HIS A 362 -9.47 15.11 -23.49
CA HIS A 362 -10.77 15.00 -22.85
C HIS A 362 -10.82 13.82 -21.87
N LEU A 363 -11.66 13.96 -20.85
CA LEU A 363 -12.02 12.93 -19.89
C LEU A 363 -13.55 12.89 -19.77
N ASP A 364 -14.12 11.72 -19.98
CA ASP A 364 -15.56 11.45 -19.90
C ASP A 364 -16.39 12.40 -20.80
N GLY A 365 -15.89 12.65 -22.01
CA GLY A 365 -16.54 13.50 -23.02
C GLY A 365 -16.30 15.01 -22.85
N GLU A 366 -15.73 15.44 -21.73
CA GLU A 366 -15.48 16.86 -21.43
C GLU A 366 -13.99 17.21 -21.59
N PRO A 367 -13.65 18.46 -21.96
CA PRO A 367 -12.26 18.91 -21.94
C PRO A 367 -11.64 18.68 -20.57
N LEU A 368 -10.36 18.29 -20.54
CA LEU A 368 -9.64 18.11 -19.27
C LEU A 368 -9.76 19.37 -18.42
N SER A 369 -10.04 19.20 -17.12
CA SER A 369 -9.91 20.30 -16.17
C SER A 369 -8.43 20.63 -15.95
N TYR A 370 -8.15 21.82 -15.41
CA TYR A 370 -6.78 22.20 -15.05
C TYR A 370 -6.17 21.18 -14.09
N ASP A 371 -6.92 20.69 -13.11
CA ASP A 371 -6.40 19.72 -12.14
C ASP A 371 -6.20 18.31 -12.71
N HIS A 372 -6.91 17.96 -13.77
CA HIS A 372 -6.75 16.69 -14.48
C HIS A 372 -5.72 16.74 -15.60
N GLY A 373 -5.06 17.89 -15.81
CA GLY A 373 -3.91 18.00 -16.70
C GLY A 373 -4.18 18.76 -18.00
N TYR A 374 -5.21 19.60 -18.08
CA TYR A 374 -5.36 20.56 -19.19
C TYR A 374 -4.05 21.29 -19.48
N PRO A 375 -3.68 21.53 -20.75
CA PRO A 375 -4.42 21.22 -21.97
C PRO A 375 -4.29 19.77 -22.45
N ALA A 376 -3.28 19.04 -21.98
CA ALA A 376 -2.99 17.67 -22.40
C ALA A 376 -2.33 16.84 -21.29
N ARG A 377 -2.70 15.55 -21.22
CA ARG A 377 -2.18 14.58 -20.25
C ARG A 377 -1.75 13.29 -20.96
N LEU A 378 -0.67 12.68 -20.50
CA LEU A 378 -0.34 11.30 -20.87
C LEU A 378 -1.28 10.32 -20.16
N ILE A 379 -1.89 9.41 -20.92
CA ILE A 379 -2.53 8.21 -20.38
C ILE A 379 -2.05 6.98 -21.15
N ALA A 380 -1.45 6.02 -20.46
CA ALA A 380 -1.08 4.73 -21.02
C ALA A 380 -1.76 3.59 -20.23
N PRO A 381 -2.10 2.45 -20.87
CA PRO A 381 -2.65 1.31 -20.15
C PRO A 381 -1.66 0.77 -19.12
N ASP A 382 -2.17 0.14 -18.06
CA ASP A 382 -1.41 -0.59 -17.04
C ASP A 382 -0.27 0.15 -16.31
N ARG A 383 -0.24 1.49 -16.36
CA ARG A 383 0.77 2.29 -15.65
C ARG A 383 0.28 2.85 -14.31
N PRO A 384 1.19 2.97 -13.32
CA PRO A 384 0.91 3.69 -12.08
C PRO A 384 0.45 5.12 -12.33
N GLY A 385 -0.56 5.58 -11.59
CA GLY A 385 -1.14 6.92 -11.75
C GLY A 385 -0.15 8.07 -11.60
N ALA A 386 0.92 7.88 -10.82
CA ALA A 386 1.99 8.85 -10.65
C ALA A 386 2.81 9.08 -11.94
N LEU A 387 2.79 8.14 -12.88
CA LEU A 387 3.50 8.20 -14.17
C LEU A 387 2.59 8.65 -15.32
N GLN A 388 1.32 8.94 -15.04
CA GLN A 388 0.36 9.46 -16.02
C GLN A 388 0.46 11.00 -16.05
N THR A 389 1.56 11.49 -16.63
CA THR A 389 2.03 12.87 -16.58
C THR A 389 0.93 13.88 -16.95
N LYS A 390 0.65 14.81 -16.04
CA LYS A 390 -0.25 15.95 -16.26
C LYS A 390 0.49 17.14 -16.83
N TRP A 391 -0.25 18.03 -17.51
CA TRP A 391 0.28 19.28 -18.04
C TRP A 391 1.49 19.01 -18.94
N VAL A 392 1.34 18.10 -19.91
CA VAL A 392 2.43 17.68 -20.79
C VAL A 392 2.91 18.90 -21.59
N SER A 393 4.23 19.11 -21.59
CA SER A 393 4.89 20.18 -22.35
C SER A 393 5.79 19.64 -23.46
N ARG A 394 6.38 18.45 -23.26
CA ARG A 394 7.37 17.89 -24.17
C ARG A 394 7.31 16.37 -24.19
N ILE A 395 7.45 15.81 -25.37
CA ILE A 395 7.55 14.38 -25.67
C ILE A 395 8.82 14.21 -26.50
N GLU A 396 9.78 13.44 -26.01
CA GLU A 396 11.06 13.21 -26.70
C GLU A 396 11.35 11.73 -26.83
N VAL A 397 11.74 11.33 -28.03
CA VAL A 397 12.23 9.97 -28.32
C VAL A 397 13.67 9.84 -27.86
N LEU A 398 13.96 8.80 -27.08
CA LEU A 398 15.28 8.49 -26.51
C LEU A 398 16.04 7.46 -27.37
#